data_AF-A0A7S0TU40-F1
#
_entry.id   AF-A0A7S0TU40-F1
#
_cell.length_a   1.000
_cell.length_b   1.000
_cell.length_c   1.000
_cell.angle_alpha   90.00
_cell.angle_beta   90.00
_cell.angle_gamma   90.00
#
_symmetry.space_group_name_H-M   'P 1'
#
loop_
_entity.id
_entity.type
_entity.pdbx_description
1 polymer ?
#
loop_
_entity_poly.entity_id
_entity_poly.type
_entity_poly.pdbx_seq_one_letter_code
_entity_poly.pdbx_strand_id
1 'polypeptide(L)'
;AEVSTAAIDASLQHIEDSAGVYIAASNRSEMSDSSVPEVGLMYALENQVRKLGYFRPIAYHENDRRLDLLKNVFQIEDQPEEMYGVTMRKAVYMLAHGDEDALIQQVMQKFNALHEKHDFIIVGGLNQGEMPAGAQNLNTKFADALNLP
;
A
#
# COMPACT_ATOMS: atom_id res chain seq x y z
N ALA A 1 25.33 -7.28 -12.47
CA ALA A 1 25.97 -6.02 -12.11
C ALA A 1 26.06 -5.98 -10.59
N GLU A 2 27.25 -5.82 -10.01
CA GLU A 2 27.38 -5.61 -8.57
C GLU A 2 26.68 -4.29 -8.24
N VAL A 3 25.62 -4.38 -7.42
CA VAL A 3 25.02 -3.19 -6.83
C VAL A 3 26.04 -2.66 -5.83
N SER A 4 26.57 -1.46 -6.09
CA SER A 4 27.55 -0.83 -5.20
C SER A 4 26.96 -0.65 -3.81
N THR A 5 27.76 -0.87 -2.76
CA THR A 5 27.40 -0.60 -1.36
C THR A 5 26.80 0.80 -1.18
N ALA A 6 27.30 1.80 -1.92
CA ALA A 6 26.76 3.16 -1.90
C ALA A 6 25.31 3.26 -2.42
N ALA A 7 24.91 2.42 -3.38
CA ALA A 7 23.53 2.38 -3.88
C ALA A 7 22.59 1.70 -2.87
N ILE A 8 23.09 0.71 -2.13
CA ILE A 8 22.34 0.06 -1.04
C ILE A 8 22.14 1.06 0.10
N ASP A 9 23.22 1.71 0.56
CA ASP A 9 23.16 2.70 1.64
C ASP A 9 22.25 3.88 1.29
N ALA A 10 22.29 4.37 0.05
CA ALA A 10 21.38 5.42 -0.43
C ALA A 10 19.91 4.97 -0.45
N SER A 11 19.65 3.70 -0.82
CA SER A 11 18.30 3.13 -0.79
C SER A 11 17.80 2.94 0.65
N LEU A 12 18.67 2.55 1.57
CA LEU A 12 18.36 2.42 3.00
C LEU A 12 18.07 3.79 3.62
N GLN A 13 18.88 4.81 3.34
CA GLN A 13 18.63 6.17 3.81
C GLN A 13 17.30 6.71 3.29
N HIS A 14 16.97 6.45 2.03
CA HIS A 14 15.69 6.84 1.45
C HIS A 14 14.50 6.17 2.16
N ILE A 15 14.66 4.92 2.62
CA ILE A 15 13.65 4.22 3.42
C ILE A 15 13.53 4.83 4.82
N GLU A 16 14.65 5.20 5.46
CA GLU A 16 14.67 5.82 6.79
C GLU A 16 13.97 7.19 6.82
N ASP A 17 14.08 7.95 5.74
CA ASP A 17 13.44 9.28 5.59
C ASP A 17 12.04 9.21 4.95
N SER A 18 11.57 8.00 4.58
CA SER A 18 10.28 7.80 3.91
C SER A 18 9.11 7.84 4.89
N ALA A 19 7.97 8.35 4.41
CA ALA A 19 6.68 8.26 5.08
C ALA A 19 6.18 6.82 5.29
N GLY A 20 6.80 5.84 4.65
CA GLY A 20 6.35 4.46 4.65
C GLY A 20 7.11 3.54 3.70
N VAL A 21 6.54 2.37 3.44
CA VAL A 21 7.04 1.41 2.45
C VAL A 21 5.89 0.78 1.68
N TYR A 22 6.08 0.53 0.38
CA TYR A 22 5.10 -0.09 -0.50
C TYR A 22 5.43 -1.57 -0.74
N ILE A 23 4.54 -2.46 -0.31
CA ILE A 23 4.71 -3.91 -0.47
C ILE A 23 3.75 -4.40 -1.54
N ALA A 24 4.29 -4.89 -2.66
CA ALA A 24 3.48 -5.59 -3.66
C ALA A 24 4.14 -6.88 -4.11
N ALA A 25 3.30 -7.90 -4.30
CA ALA A 25 3.72 -9.13 -4.94
C ALA A 25 4.05 -8.86 -6.42
N SER A 26 5.24 -9.28 -6.83
CA SER A 26 5.71 -9.17 -8.22
C SER A 26 5.20 -10.31 -9.12
N ASN A 27 4.54 -11.32 -8.56
CA ASN A 27 4.12 -12.53 -9.27
C ASN A 27 2.60 -12.66 -9.42
N ARG A 28 2.17 -13.05 -10.63
CA ARG A 28 0.78 -13.37 -11.01
C ARG A 28 0.30 -14.75 -10.51
N SER A 29 0.77 -15.25 -9.37
CA SER A 29 0.22 -16.50 -8.85
C SER A 29 -1.12 -16.20 -8.19
N GLU A 30 -2.21 -16.86 -8.62
CA GLU A 30 -3.58 -16.70 -8.11
C GLU A 30 -3.74 -16.96 -6.59
N MET A 31 -2.68 -17.42 -5.92
CA MET A 31 -2.63 -17.71 -4.48
C MET A 31 -1.99 -16.58 -3.64
N SER A 32 -1.67 -15.42 -4.22
CA SER A 32 -0.87 -14.37 -3.55
C SER A 32 -1.68 -13.33 -2.75
N ASP A 33 -2.82 -13.71 -2.18
CA ASP A 33 -3.50 -12.93 -1.13
C ASP A 33 -2.77 -13.06 0.24
N SER A 34 -1.47 -13.39 0.21
CA SER A 34 -0.66 -13.62 1.41
C SER A 34 -0.36 -12.26 2.06
N SER A 35 -1.13 -11.92 3.09
CA SER A 35 -0.85 -10.77 3.98
C SER A 35 0.36 -11.00 4.91
N VAL A 36 1.08 -12.12 4.73
CA VAL A 36 2.17 -12.56 5.61
C VAL A 36 3.33 -11.58 5.62
N PRO A 37 3.80 -11.02 4.48
CA PRO A 37 4.87 -10.03 4.49
C PRO A 37 4.48 -8.76 5.25
N GLU A 38 3.24 -8.26 5.07
CA GLU A 38 2.80 -7.04 5.75
C GLU A 38 2.64 -7.27 7.26
N VAL A 39 2.02 -8.37 7.69
CA VAL A 39 1.88 -8.72 9.12
C VAL A 39 3.25 -8.87 9.78
N GLY A 40 4.19 -9.56 9.13
CA GLY A 40 5.55 -9.74 9.66
C GLY A 40 6.29 -8.41 9.83
N LEU A 41 6.16 -7.50 8.87
CA LEU A 41 6.77 -6.18 8.96
C LEU A 41 6.10 -5.31 10.02
N MET A 42 4.77 -5.33 10.10
CA MET A 42 4.03 -4.62 11.15
C MET A 42 4.49 -5.06 12.54
N TYR A 43 4.63 -6.36 12.77
CA TYR A 43 5.13 -6.90 14.05
C TYR A 43 6.58 -6.48 14.35
N ALA A 44 7.44 -6.39 13.33
CA ALA A 44 8.82 -5.94 13.51
C ALA A 44 8.90 -4.45 13.90
N LEU A 45 7.97 -3.64 13.40
CA LEU A 45 7.99 -2.18 13.54
C LEU A 45 7.09 -1.63 14.66
N GLU A 46 6.12 -2.40 15.16
CA GLU A 46 5.13 -1.92 16.15
C GLU A 46 5.75 -1.35 17.43
N ASN A 47 6.93 -1.84 17.83
CA ASN A 47 7.64 -1.36 19.03
C ASN A 47 8.70 -0.28 18.72
N GLN A 48 8.99 -0.04 17.44
CA GLN A 48 10.01 0.92 16.98
C GLN A 48 9.37 2.22 16.47
N VAL A 49 8.16 2.12 15.91
CA VAL A 49 7.40 3.24 15.34
C VAL A 49 6.22 3.55 16.25
N ARG A 50 6.14 4.80 16.74
CA ARG A 50 5.08 5.20 17.70
C ARG A 50 3.67 5.20 17.12
N LYS A 51 3.53 5.60 15.85
CA LYS A 51 2.25 5.69 15.15
C LYS A 51 2.35 4.99 13.82
N LEU A 52 2.34 3.66 13.87
CA LEU A 52 2.42 2.80 12.69
C LEU A 52 1.03 2.66 12.06
N GLY A 53 0.90 3.08 10.80
CA GLY A 53 -0.33 2.96 10.02
C GLY A 53 -0.27 1.84 9.00
N TYR A 54 -1.45 1.45 8.48
CA TYR A 54 -1.57 0.54 7.34
C TYR A 54 -2.53 1.11 6.31
N PHE A 55 -2.18 0.97 5.03
CA PHE A 55 -2.99 1.50 3.93
C PHE A 55 -3.08 0.53 2.75
N ARG A 56 -4.22 0.50 2.07
CA ARG A 56 -4.41 -0.19 0.79
C ARG A 56 -4.86 0.80 -0.29
N PRO A 57 -4.11 0.96 -1.40
CA PRO A 57 -4.58 1.79 -2.51
C PRO A 57 -5.94 1.32 -3.05
N ILE A 58 -6.12 0.00 -3.14
CA ILE A 58 -7.36 -0.65 -3.57
C ILE A 58 -7.75 -1.72 -2.55
N ALA A 59 -8.88 -1.53 -1.88
CA ALA A 59 -9.53 -2.55 -1.05
C ALA A 59 -10.46 -3.43 -1.89
N TYR A 60 -10.61 -4.71 -1.54
CA TYR A 60 -11.54 -5.58 -2.25
C TYR A 60 -12.98 -5.10 -2.14
N HIS A 61 -13.38 -4.82 -0.90
CA HIS A 61 -14.69 -4.35 -0.49
C HIS A 61 -14.52 -3.31 0.62
N GLU A 62 -15.61 -2.65 1.00
CA GLU A 62 -15.62 -1.73 2.15
C GLU A 62 -15.27 -2.49 3.45
N ASN A 63 -15.70 -3.75 3.55
CA ASN A 63 -15.34 -4.69 4.62
C ASN A 63 -14.19 -5.59 4.18
N ASP A 64 -13.00 -5.02 4.03
CA ASP A 64 -11.80 -5.77 3.66
C ASP A 64 -11.29 -6.56 4.88
N ARG A 65 -11.42 -7.90 4.81
CA ARG A 65 -11.01 -8.81 5.90
C ARG A 65 -9.56 -8.63 6.33
N ARG A 66 -8.69 -8.15 5.43
CA ARG A 66 -7.29 -7.87 5.77
C ARG A 66 -7.17 -6.65 6.67
N LEU A 67 -7.94 -5.60 6.41
CA LEU A 67 -7.99 -4.41 7.27
C LEU A 67 -8.53 -4.78 8.65
N ASP A 68 -9.59 -5.59 8.71
CA ASP A 68 -10.14 -6.09 9.98
C ASP A 68 -9.09 -6.89 10.77
N LEU A 69 -8.35 -7.79 10.12
CA LEU A 69 -7.30 -8.57 10.76
C LEU A 69 -6.21 -7.67 11.34
N LEU A 70 -5.67 -6.76 10.53
CA LEU A 70 -4.56 -5.88 10.94
C LEU A 70 -4.99 -4.93 12.05
N LYS A 71 -6.20 -4.38 11.97
CA LYS A 71 -6.78 -3.54 13.01
C LYS A 71 -6.87 -4.28 14.35
N ASN A 72 -7.34 -5.52 14.33
CA ASN A 72 -7.49 -6.32 15.55
C ASN A 72 -6.14 -6.77 16.13
N VAL A 73 -5.18 -7.16 15.29
CA VAL A 73 -3.87 -7.65 15.74
C VAL A 73 -3.00 -6.51 16.26
N PHE A 74 -2.97 -5.37 15.55
CA PHE A 74 -2.08 -4.24 15.85
C PHE A 74 -2.77 -3.07 16.57
N GLN A 75 -4.04 -3.21 16.93
CA GLN A 75 -4.83 -2.19 17.66
C GLN A 75 -4.85 -0.83 16.94
N ILE A 76 -4.91 -0.83 15.61
CA ILE A 76 -4.94 0.40 14.80
C ILE A 76 -6.25 1.15 15.09
N GLU A 77 -6.17 2.44 15.41
CA GLU A 77 -7.34 3.23 15.82
C GLU A 77 -8.17 3.73 14.61
N ASP A 78 -7.58 3.80 13.42
CA ASP A 78 -8.22 4.32 12.20
C ASP A 78 -9.51 3.61 11.82
N GLN A 79 -10.48 4.35 11.30
CA GLN A 79 -11.67 3.75 10.71
C GLN A 79 -11.30 3.00 9.41
N PRO A 80 -11.95 1.87 9.10
CA PRO A 80 -11.66 1.10 7.88
C PRO A 80 -11.64 1.94 6.61
N GLU A 81 -12.53 2.94 6.48
CA GLU A 81 -12.67 3.82 5.32
C GLU A 81 -11.53 4.86 5.17
N GLU A 82 -10.70 5.00 6.20
CA GLU A 82 -9.48 5.80 6.19
C GLU A 82 -8.26 4.98 5.76
N MET A 83 -8.33 3.66 5.88
CA MET A 83 -7.22 2.73 5.61
C MET A 83 -7.16 2.27 4.14
N TYR A 84 -8.03 2.77 3.27
CA TYR A 84 -7.95 2.50 1.85
C TYR A 84 -8.26 3.70 0.96
N GLY A 85 -7.74 3.68 -0.27
CA GLY A 85 -7.98 4.69 -1.28
C GLY A 85 -9.36 4.55 -1.93
N VAL A 86 -9.56 3.46 -2.68
CA VAL A 86 -10.83 3.13 -3.31
C VAL A 86 -11.14 1.64 -3.19
N THR A 87 -12.38 1.26 -3.50
CA THR A 87 -12.75 -0.16 -3.66
C THR A 87 -12.37 -0.69 -5.05
N MET A 88 -12.18 -2.00 -5.17
CA MET A 88 -11.89 -2.70 -6.42
C MET A 88 -12.94 -2.38 -7.48
N ARG A 89 -14.22 -2.42 -7.11
CA ARG A 89 -15.34 -2.05 -7.99
C ARG A 89 -15.18 -0.64 -8.56
N LYS A 90 -14.78 0.33 -7.72
CA LYS A 90 -14.59 1.71 -8.14
C LYS A 90 -13.36 1.87 -9.04
N ALA A 91 -12.25 1.22 -8.67
CA ALA A 91 -11.02 1.23 -9.48
C ALA A 91 -11.27 0.67 -10.88
N VAL A 92 -11.91 -0.50 -10.99
CA VAL A 92 -12.25 -1.12 -12.28
C VAL A 92 -13.15 -0.22 -13.12
N TYR A 93 -14.16 0.40 -12.50
CA TYR A 93 -15.02 1.36 -13.19
C TYR A 93 -14.22 2.53 -13.76
N MET A 94 -13.35 3.15 -12.96
CA MET A 94 -12.54 4.31 -13.40
C MET A 94 -11.58 3.93 -14.53
N LEU A 95 -10.89 2.80 -14.40
CA LEU A 95 -9.97 2.32 -15.44
C LEU A 95 -10.70 2.04 -16.77
N ALA A 96 -11.89 1.47 -16.72
CA ALA A 96 -12.70 1.22 -17.91
C ALA A 96 -13.16 2.51 -18.63
N HIS A 97 -13.16 3.66 -17.93
CA HIS A 97 -13.52 4.96 -18.49
C HIS A 97 -12.29 5.84 -18.81
N GLY A 98 -11.07 5.33 -18.63
CA GLY A 98 -9.84 6.08 -18.89
C GLY A 98 -9.44 7.03 -17.75
N ASP A 99 -10.07 6.93 -16.58
CA ASP A 99 -9.88 7.83 -15.44
C ASP A 99 -8.73 7.37 -14.50
N GLU A 100 -7.64 6.84 -15.04
CA GLU A 100 -6.52 6.32 -14.23
C GLU A 100 -5.85 7.42 -13.40
N ASP A 101 -5.60 8.60 -13.98
CA ASP A 101 -5.00 9.72 -13.25
C ASP A 101 -5.89 10.16 -12.07
N ALA A 102 -7.21 10.20 -12.28
CA ALA A 102 -8.16 10.53 -11.22
C ALA A 102 -8.21 9.46 -10.12
N LEU A 103 -7.97 8.19 -10.47
CA LEU A 103 -7.85 7.10 -9.51
C LEU A 103 -6.61 7.29 -8.63
N ILE A 104 -5.45 7.56 -9.26
CA ILE A 104 -4.19 7.82 -8.55
C ILE A 104 -4.32 9.03 -7.63
N GLN A 105 -4.93 10.12 -8.09
CA GLN A 105 -5.17 11.32 -7.27
C GLN A 105 -6.05 11.03 -6.06
N GLN A 106 -7.13 10.26 -6.20
CA GLN A 106 -7.99 9.88 -5.07
C GLN A 106 -7.24 9.03 -4.03
N VAL A 107 -6.44 8.06 -4.50
CA VAL A 107 -5.60 7.23 -3.63
C VAL A 107 -4.60 8.10 -2.86
N MET A 108 -3.91 9.02 -3.54
CA MET A 108 -2.94 9.92 -2.95
C MET A 108 -3.57 10.85 -1.89
N GLN A 109 -4.75 11.39 -2.16
CA GLN A 109 -5.47 12.23 -1.19
C GLN A 109 -5.82 11.46 0.10
N LYS A 110 -6.31 10.23 -0.06
CA LYS A 110 -6.64 9.35 1.07
C LYS A 110 -5.39 8.96 1.87
N PHE A 111 -4.31 8.62 1.18
CA PHE A 111 -3.03 8.32 1.82
C PHE A 111 -2.49 9.52 2.62
N ASN A 112 -2.50 10.72 2.04
CA ASN A 112 -1.99 11.93 2.72
C ASN A 112 -2.78 12.23 4.00
N ALA A 113 -4.10 12.08 3.98
CA ALA A 113 -4.93 12.26 5.17
C ALA A 113 -4.61 11.22 6.27
N LEU A 114 -4.25 10.00 5.89
CA LEU A 114 -3.79 8.98 6.84
C LEU A 114 -2.38 9.29 7.37
N HIS A 115 -1.49 9.74 6.50
CA HIS A 115 -0.10 10.12 6.83
C HIS A 115 -0.03 11.28 7.83
N GLU A 116 -0.95 12.23 7.81
CA GLU A 116 -1.02 13.29 8.83
C GLU A 116 -1.20 12.74 10.26
N LYS A 117 -1.71 11.52 10.41
CA LYS A 117 -1.94 10.86 11.70
C LYS A 117 -0.83 9.88 12.11
N HIS A 118 0.05 9.48 11.18
CA HIS A 118 1.01 8.39 11.37
C HIS A 118 2.45 8.82 11.11
N ASP A 119 3.37 8.25 11.88
CA ASP A 119 4.81 8.52 11.74
C ASP A 119 5.41 7.63 10.62
N PHE A 120 4.77 6.49 10.30
CA PHE A 120 5.17 5.59 9.22
C PHE A 120 3.96 4.75 8.76
N ILE A 121 3.80 4.51 7.46
CA ILE A 121 2.69 3.71 6.91
C ILE A 121 3.21 2.54 6.08
N ILE A 122 2.73 1.33 6.37
CA ILE A 122 2.90 0.17 5.48
C ILE A 122 1.78 0.17 4.46
N VAL A 123 2.14 0.20 3.17
CA VAL A 123 1.17 0.15 2.08
C VAL A 123 1.13 -1.25 1.47
N GLY A 124 -0.02 -1.92 1.62
CA GLY A 124 -0.29 -3.20 0.97
C GLY A 124 -0.83 -3.00 -0.44
N GLY A 125 -0.01 -3.32 -1.44
CA GLY A 125 -0.36 -3.20 -2.84
C GLY A 125 -1.48 -4.15 -3.29
N LEU A 126 -1.96 -3.93 -4.51
CA LEU A 126 -3.02 -4.73 -5.11
C LEU A 126 -2.47 -6.02 -5.74
N ASN A 127 -3.32 -7.05 -5.81
CA ASN A 127 -3.02 -8.23 -6.60
C ASN A 127 -3.27 -7.92 -8.08
N GLN A 128 -2.19 -7.85 -8.85
CA GLN A 128 -2.25 -7.55 -10.29
C GLN A 128 -3.06 -8.57 -11.10
N GLY A 129 -3.24 -9.79 -10.59
CA GLY A 129 -4.03 -10.83 -11.26
C GLY A 129 -5.54 -10.53 -11.33
N GLU A 130 -6.04 -9.64 -10.48
CA GLU A 130 -7.47 -9.34 -10.35
C GLU A 130 -7.90 -8.09 -11.11
N MET A 131 -6.93 -7.36 -11.66
CA MET A 131 -7.18 -6.15 -12.41
C MET A 131 -7.48 -6.47 -13.88
N PRO A 132 -8.29 -5.62 -14.55
CA PRO A 132 -8.52 -5.75 -15.97
C PRO A 132 -7.22 -5.59 -16.76
N ALA A 133 -7.21 -6.16 -17.97
CA ALA A 133 -6.14 -5.94 -18.93
C ALA A 133 -5.95 -4.43 -19.18
N GLY A 134 -4.72 -3.94 -19.06
CA GLY A 134 -4.39 -2.51 -19.18
C GLY A 134 -3.91 -1.86 -17.88
N ALA A 135 -4.22 -2.46 -16.73
CA ALA A 135 -3.77 -1.99 -15.42
C ALA A 135 -2.34 -2.41 -15.06
N GLN A 136 -1.53 -2.77 -16.07
CA GLN A 136 -0.14 -3.17 -15.82
C GLN A 136 0.61 -2.00 -15.20
N ASN A 137 1.43 -2.30 -14.19
CA ASN A 137 2.23 -1.31 -13.46
C ASN A 137 1.45 -0.39 -12.50
N LEU A 138 0.15 -0.65 -12.25
CA LEU A 138 -0.62 0.19 -11.32
C LEU A 138 0.02 0.26 -9.91
N ASN A 139 0.58 -0.84 -9.41
CA ASN A 139 1.36 -0.83 -8.15
C ASN A 139 2.55 0.13 -8.20
N THR A 140 3.31 0.14 -9.29
CA THR A 140 4.45 1.06 -9.47
C THR A 140 3.98 2.50 -9.52
N LYS A 141 2.90 2.79 -10.27
CA LYS A 141 2.32 4.13 -10.34
C LYS A 141 1.85 4.62 -8.98
N PHE A 142 1.26 3.75 -8.16
CA PHE A 142 0.90 4.10 -6.78
C PHE A 142 2.15 4.35 -5.93
N ALA A 143 3.15 3.47 -5.95
CA ALA A 143 4.38 3.67 -5.18
C ALA A 143 5.04 5.02 -5.53
N ASP A 144 5.19 5.31 -6.83
CA ASP A 144 5.74 6.58 -7.33
C ASP A 144 4.91 7.79 -6.87
N ALA A 145 3.57 7.71 -6.99
CA ALA A 145 2.69 8.82 -6.63
C ALA A 145 2.63 9.07 -5.11
N LEU A 146 2.83 8.03 -4.30
CA LEU A 146 2.90 8.13 -2.84
C LEU A 146 4.32 8.46 -2.35
N ASN A 147 5.30 8.53 -3.26
CA ASN A 147 6.72 8.69 -2.95
C ASN A 147 7.22 7.65 -1.94
N LEU A 148 6.88 6.39 -2.18
CA LEU A 148 7.22 5.27 -1.31
C LEU A 148 8.17 4.29 -2.03
N PRO A 149 9.17 3.75 -1.31
CA PRO A 149 10.05 2.70 -1.81
C PRO A 149 9.34 1.35 -1.94
#